data_AF-A0A077ZGI1-F1
#
_entry.id   AF-A0A077ZGI1-F1
#
_cell.length_a   1.000
_cell.length_b   1.000
_cell.length_c   1.000
_cell.angle_alpha   90.00
_cell.angle_beta   90.00
_cell.angle_gamma   90.00
#
_symmetry.space_group_name_H-M   'P 1'
#
loop_
_entity.id
_entity.type
_entity.pdbx_description
1 polymer ?
#
loop_
_entity_poly.entity_id
_entity_poly.type
_entity_poly.pdbx_seq_one_letter_code
_entity_poly.pdbx_strand_id
1 'polypeptide(L)'
;MSFEPTLLHGDFWSGNTFFDTQGQPVFIDPVVSYGHREVDLAMSQLFGGFRREFIDSYQEILPMRAGWEERLTIYQLYYLLVHLNTFGESYGDAVDRVLALGGK
;
A
#
# COMPACT_ATOMS: atom_id res chain seq x y z
N MET A 1 -12.34 -12.15 -15.34
CA MET A 1 -12.15 -10.97 -14.48
C MET A 1 -11.02 -10.14 -15.07
N SER A 2 -11.31 -8.99 -15.68
CA SER A 2 -10.25 -8.12 -16.19
C SER A 2 -9.63 -7.36 -15.03
N PHE A 3 -8.30 -7.34 -14.98
CA PHE A 3 -7.53 -6.39 -14.21
C PHE A 3 -7.11 -5.29 -15.19
N GLU A 4 -7.28 -4.02 -14.81
CA GLU A 4 -6.82 -2.88 -15.61
C GLU A 4 -5.54 -2.32 -14.97
N PRO A 5 -4.38 -2.42 -15.65
CA PRO A 5 -3.14 -1.84 -15.16
C PRO A 5 -3.30 -0.35 -14.88
N THR A 6 -3.09 0.03 -13.62
CA THR A 6 -3.19 1.41 -13.15
C THR A 6 -1.79 1.97 -12.96
N LEU A 7 -1.60 3.25 -13.28
CA LEU A 7 -0.37 3.97 -12.97
C LEU A 7 -0.24 4.06 -11.44
N LEU A 8 0.80 3.44 -10.89
CA LEU A 8 1.09 3.44 -9.46
C LEU A 8 2.15 4.48 -9.12
N HIS A 9 2.02 5.09 -7.95
CA HIS A 9 3.10 5.84 -7.31
C HIS A 9 4.24 4.90 -6.89
N GLY A 10 3.90 3.71 -6.37
CA GLY A 10 4.84 2.64 -6.06
C GLY A 10 5.47 2.71 -4.67
N ASP A 11 5.65 3.90 -4.10
CA ASP A 11 6.12 4.11 -2.71
C ASP A 11 5.16 5.03 -1.92
N PHE A 12 3.87 4.71 -1.94
CA PHE A 12 2.80 5.59 -1.47
C PHE A 12 2.52 5.45 0.03
N TRP A 13 3.37 6.03 0.88
CA TRP A 13 3.19 6.07 2.33
C TRP A 13 3.21 7.51 2.88
N SER A 14 3.03 7.67 4.19
CA SER A 14 2.86 8.98 4.83
C SER A 14 4.09 9.88 4.73
N GLY A 15 5.30 9.29 4.67
CA GLY A 15 6.54 10.04 4.46
C GLY A 15 6.65 10.70 3.08
N ASN A 16 5.92 10.20 2.08
CA ASN A 16 5.94 10.67 0.70
C ASN A 16 4.68 11.46 0.32
N THR A 17 3.81 11.76 1.29
CA THR A 17 2.51 12.41 1.08
C THR A 17 2.43 13.72 1.85
N PHE A 18 2.31 14.81 1.11
CA PHE A 18 2.28 16.18 1.62
C PHE A 18 1.03 16.91 1.13
N PHE A 19 0.86 18.14 1.59
CA PHE A 19 -0.17 19.04 1.09
C PHE A 19 0.46 20.39 0.76
N ASP A 20 0.01 21.00 -0.33
CA ASP A 20 0.41 22.37 -0.67
C ASP A 20 -0.27 23.41 0.24
N THR A 21 0.00 24.69 0.00
CA THR A 21 -0.60 25.79 0.77
C THR A 21 -2.11 25.94 0.58
N GLN A 22 -2.71 25.27 -0.40
CA GLN A 22 -4.16 25.24 -0.65
C GLN A 22 -4.80 23.95 -0.11
N GLY A 23 -4.03 23.08 0.55
CA GLY A 23 -4.50 21.80 1.06
C GLY A 23 -4.69 20.74 -0.03
N GLN A 24 -4.13 20.91 -1.22
CA GLN A 24 -4.13 19.88 -2.26
C GLN A 24 -3.02 18.86 -2.00
N PRO A 25 -3.28 17.55 -2.17
CA PRO A 25 -2.27 16.53 -1.94
C PRO A 25 -1.12 16.65 -2.95
N VAL A 26 0.11 16.50 -2.46
CA VAL A 26 1.35 16.47 -3.25
C VAL A 26 2.10 15.19 -2.90
N PHE A 27 2.52 14.44 -3.91
CA PHE A 27 3.23 13.17 -3.75
C PHE A 27 4.67 13.28 -4.27
N ILE A 28 5.63 12.67 -3.59
CA ILE A 28 7.06 12.72 -3.93
C ILE A 28 7.71 11.33 -3.88
N ASP A 29 8.95 11.21 -4.38
CA ASP A 29 9.76 9.99 -4.35
C ASP A 29 9.08 8.72 -4.91
N PRO A 30 8.56 8.76 -6.15
CA PRO A 30 7.82 7.64 -6.70
C PRO A 30 8.72 6.50 -7.20
N VAL A 31 8.18 5.29 -7.17
CA VAL A 31 8.71 4.08 -7.82
C VAL A 31 7.68 3.63 -8.88
N VAL A 32 7.50 4.47 -9.90
CA VAL A 32 6.40 4.38 -10.87
C VAL A 32 6.39 3.05 -11.62
N SER A 33 5.21 2.42 -11.68
CA SER A 33 4.95 1.24 -12.51
C SER A 33 3.48 1.15 -12.91
N TYR A 34 3.15 0.26 -13.85
CA TYR A 34 1.76 -0.13 -14.11
C TYR A 34 1.45 -1.44 -13.38
N GLY A 35 0.45 -1.42 -12.51
CA GLY A 35 0.15 -2.54 -11.64
C GLY A 35 -1.24 -2.47 -11.01
N HIS A 36 -1.46 -3.34 -10.02
CA HIS A 36 -2.74 -3.39 -9.32
C HIS A 36 -2.87 -2.20 -8.39
N ARG A 37 -3.91 -1.38 -8.56
CA ARG A 37 -4.15 -0.17 -7.74
C ARG A 37 -4.15 -0.40 -6.23
N GLU A 38 -4.49 -1.60 -5.79
CA GLU A 38 -4.42 -1.98 -4.38
C GLU A 38 -2.97 -2.04 -3.83
N VAL A 39 -1.95 -2.02 -4.68
CA VAL A 39 -0.54 -1.97 -4.26
C VAL A 39 -0.22 -0.63 -3.56
N ASP A 40 -0.61 0.50 -4.16
CA ASP A 40 -0.46 1.81 -3.51
C ASP A 40 -1.33 1.91 -2.25
N LEU A 41 -2.55 1.36 -2.28
CA LEU A 41 -3.41 1.32 -1.09
C LEU A 41 -2.77 0.50 0.03
N ALA A 42 -2.15 -0.64 -0.29
CA ALA A 42 -1.46 -1.48 0.67
C ALA A 42 -0.29 -0.74 1.34
N MET A 43 0.52 -0.01 0.56
CA MET A 43 1.60 0.82 1.07
C MET A 43 1.09 1.97 1.95
N SER A 44 -0.03 2.60 1.55
CA SER A 44 -0.63 3.71 2.32
C SER A 44 -1.10 3.29 3.72
N GLN A 45 -1.34 1.99 3.92
CA GLN A 45 -1.79 1.41 5.18
C GLN A 45 -0.63 0.79 5.99
N LEU A 46 0.61 0.87 5.49
CA LEU A 46 1.80 0.43 6.19
C LEU A 46 2.41 1.60 7.00
N PHE A 47 3.24 1.31 8.01
CA PHE A 47 3.99 2.31 8.80
C PHE A 47 3.13 3.39 9.48
N GLY A 48 2.09 2.97 10.19
CA GLY A 48 1.15 3.85 10.88
C GLY A 48 -0.13 4.13 10.08
N GLY A 49 -0.05 3.99 8.76
CA GLY A 49 -1.21 4.02 7.85
C GLY A 49 -1.88 5.39 7.71
N PHE A 50 -2.61 5.57 6.62
CA PHE A 50 -3.52 6.70 6.49
C PHE A 50 -4.76 6.46 7.35
N ARG A 51 -5.43 7.56 7.76
CA ARG A 51 -6.68 7.45 8.51
C ARG A 51 -7.75 6.72 7.70
N ARG A 52 -8.70 6.09 8.39
CA ARG A 52 -9.71 5.22 7.76
C ARG A 52 -10.53 5.94 6.67
N GLU A 53 -10.74 7.24 6.83
CA GLU A 53 -11.46 8.08 5.86
C GLU A 53 -10.81 8.04 4.46
N PHE A 54 -9.49 7.82 4.37
CA PHE A 54 -8.82 7.67 3.07
C PHE A 54 -9.35 6.46 2.29
N ILE A 55 -9.42 5.29 2.94
CA ILE A 55 -9.93 4.07 2.30
C ILE A 55 -11.42 4.19 2.02
N ASP A 56 -12.19 4.75 2.97
CA ASP A 56 -13.64 4.91 2.80
C ASP A 56 -13.95 5.84 1.61
N SER A 57 -13.29 7.00 1.49
CA SER A 57 -13.45 7.90 0.34
C SER A 57 -12.94 7.29 -0.97
N TYR A 58 -11.87 6.49 -0.93
CA TYR A 58 -11.41 5.77 -2.13
C TYR A 58 -12.47 4.76 -2.60
N GLN A 59 -13.05 4.00 -1.68
CA GLN A 59 -14.07 2.99 -1.97
C GLN A 59 -15.34 3.59 -2.57
N GLU A 60 -15.70 4.82 -2.20
CA GLU A 60 -16.84 5.54 -2.79
C GLU A 60 -16.62 5.87 -4.28
N ILE A 61 -15.39 6.16 -4.68
CA ILE A 61 -15.05 6.54 -6.07
C ILE A 61 -14.75 5.29 -6.92
N LEU A 62 -13.93 4.38 -6.39
CA LEU A 62 -13.47 3.20 -7.10
C LEU A 62 -13.51 1.95 -6.20
N PRO A 63 -14.69 1.34 -6.03
CA PRO A 63 -14.88 0.18 -5.16
C PRO A 63 -13.91 -0.97 -5.49
N MET A 64 -13.23 -1.46 -4.46
CA MET A 64 -12.42 -2.68 -4.47
C MET A 64 -13.31 -3.91 -4.43
N ARG A 65 -12.81 -4.99 -5.04
CA ARG A 65 -13.53 -6.26 -5.07
C ARG A 65 -13.52 -6.92 -3.70
N ALA A 66 -14.51 -7.77 -3.43
CA ALA A 66 -14.55 -8.60 -2.23
C ALA A 66 -13.18 -9.29 -1.99
N GLY A 67 -12.80 -9.41 -0.71
CA GLY A 67 -11.50 -9.95 -0.30
C GLY A 67 -10.32 -8.99 -0.48
N TRP A 68 -10.57 -7.68 -0.57
CA TRP A 68 -9.51 -6.68 -0.77
C TRP A 68 -8.65 -6.50 0.48
N GLU A 69 -9.19 -6.66 1.69
CA GLU A 69 -8.44 -6.51 2.94
C GLU A 69 -7.34 -7.57 3.05
N GLU A 70 -7.65 -8.81 2.67
CA GLU A 70 -6.68 -9.89 2.59
C GLU A 70 -5.64 -9.62 1.50
N ARG A 71 -6.05 -9.09 0.34
CA ARG A 71 -5.12 -8.72 -0.74
C ARG A 71 -4.20 -7.57 -0.33
N LEU A 72 -4.66 -6.56 0.41
CA LEU A 72 -3.77 -5.51 0.91
C LEU A 72 -2.67 -6.09 1.78
N THR A 73 -3.03 -7.02 2.67
CA THR A 73 -2.04 -7.69 3.53
C THR A 73 -1.01 -8.46 2.71
N ILE A 74 -1.44 -9.14 1.63
CA ILE A 74 -0.54 -9.82 0.70
C ILE A 74 0.35 -8.82 -0.05
N TYR A 75 -0.20 -7.69 -0.54
CA TYR A 75 0.59 -6.67 -1.23
C TYR A 75 1.59 -5.97 -0.29
N GLN A 76 1.29 -5.83 1.00
CA GLN A 76 2.23 -5.32 2.01
C GLN A 76 3.48 -6.20 2.16
N LEU A 77 3.39 -7.50 1.88
CA LEU A 77 4.55 -8.41 1.91
C LEU A 77 5.71 -7.90 1.05
N TYR A 78 5.41 -7.37 -0.14
CA TYR A 78 6.44 -6.81 -1.03
C TYR A 78 7.23 -5.70 -0.33
N TYR A 79 6.54 -4.74 0.27
CA TYR A 79 7.17 -3.62 0.97
C TYR A 79 7.94 -4.06 2.22
N LEU A 80 7.38 -5.02 2.98
CA LEU A 80 8.06 -5.59 4.14
C LEU A 80 9.34 -6.33 3.74
N LEU A 81 9.34 -7.07 2.63
CA LEU A 81 10.53 -7.72 2.09
C LEU A 81 11.57 -6.68 1.61
N VAL A 82 11.14 -5.60 0.95
CA VAL A 82 12.03 -4.48 0.59
C VAL A 82 12.69 -3.89 1.84
N HIS A 83 11.91 -3.66 2.90
CA HIS A 83 12.44 -3.10 4.15
C HIS A 83 13.32 -4.08 4.91
N LEU A 84 12.99 -5.38 4.93
CA LEU A 84 13.85 -6.43 5.47
C LEU A 84 15.21 -6.44 4.76
N ASN A 85 15.21 -6.41 3.42
CA ASN A 85 16.43 -6.40 2.62
C ASN A 85 17.26 -5.12 2.80
N THR A 86 16.62 -3.98 3.09
CA THR A 86 17.29 -2.66 3.13
C THR A 86 17.73 -2.26 4.53
N PHE A 87 16.92 -2.56 5.54
CA PHE A 87 17.10 -2.09 6.93
C PHE A 87 17.30 -3.22 7.94
N GLY A 88 17.10 -4.48 7.53
CA GLY A 88 17.43 -5.67 8.32
C GLY A 88 16.27 -6.26 9.13
N GLU A 89 16.63 -7.14 10.05
CA GLU A 89 15.73 -8.09 10.74
C GLU A 89 14.61 -7.46 11.58
N SER A 90 14.64 -6.16 11.85
CA SER A 90 13.51 -5.49 12.53
C SER A 90 12.19 -5.61 11.78
N TYR A 91 12.22 -5.95 10.49
CA TYR A 91 11.04 -6.20 9.65
C TYR A 91 10.69 -7.70 9.49
N GLY A 92 11.52 -8.62 9.99
CA GLY A 92 11.35 -10.08 9.84
C GLY A 92 10.04 -10.59 10.44
N ASP A 93 9.75 -10.21 11.70
CA ASP A 93 8.50 -10.58 12.38
C ASP A 93 7.24 -10.11 11.63
N ALA A 94 7.31 -8.99 10.89
CA ALA A 94 6.20 -8.52 10.08
C ALA A 94 6.04 -9.37 8.81
N VAL A 95 7.15 -9.74 8.16
CA VAL A 95 7.16 -10.67 7.02
C VAL A 95 6.57 -12.03 7.43
N ASP A 96 7.05 -12.62 8.52
CA ASP A 96 6.60 -13.93 9.01
C ASP A 96 5.11 -13.93 9.35
N ARG A 97 4.60 -12.85 9.96
CA ARG A 97 3.17 -12.70 10.25
C ARG A 97 2.32 -12.72 8.99
N VAL A 98 2.76 -12.05 7.92
CA VAL A 98 2.03 -12.06 6.65
C VAL A 98 2.11 -13.43 5.98
N LEU A 99 3.29 -14.07 5.96
CA LEU A 99 3.46 -15.42 5.40
C LEU A 99 2.61 -16.48 6.12
N ALA A 100 2.47 -16.37 7.45
CA ALA A 100 1.64 -17.27 8.24
C ALA A 100 0.14 -17.22 7.88
N LEU A 101 -0.34 -16.13 7.24
CA LEU A 101 -1.72 -16.06 6.76
C LEU A 101 -1.99 -16.94 5.54
N GLY A 102 -0.97 -17.16 4.70
CA GLY A 102 -1.05 -18.01 3.51
C GLY A 102 -0.82 -19.49 3.79
N GLY A 103 -0.42 -19.86 5.01
CA GLY A 103 -0.17 -21.24 5.45
C GLY A 103 -1.41 -21.97 5.99
N LYS A 104 -2.62 -21.47 5.73
CA LYS A 104 -3.89 -22.15 6.03
C LYS A 104 -4.39 -22.92 4.81
#